data_AF-A0AAD8M8C3-F1
#
_entry.id   AF-A0AAD8M8C3-F1
#
_cell.length_a   1.000
_cell.length_b   1.000
_cell.length_c   1.000
_cell.angle_alpha   90.00
_cell.angle_beta   90.00
_cell.angle_gamma   90.00
#
_symmetry.space_group_name_H-M   'P 1'
#
loop_
_entity.id
_entity.type
_entity.pdbx_description
1 polymer ?
#
loop_
_entity_poly.entity_id
_entity_poly.type
_entity_poly.pdbx_seq_one_letter_code
_entity_poly.pdbx_strand_id
1 'polypeptide(L)'
;MYDSGFSKTGRTERKTCLNGTVESVQKHFQSLQDNKMIMSTVIDSWTYLLNENEILKDDSSPLRLFMTTETTYGPLKIDVGEGSYSSKIGRYAAFDDHMDVVFKMVNEMHNKQYEVKDFDMFVFPIFNSAHFYIICYNMKKTRLEMIDNIVQTAGVEETYDDLPAKLEARKS
;
A
#
# COMPACT_ATOMS: atom_id res chain seq x y z
N MET A 1 29.00 -24.07 -40.81
CA MET A 1 29.79 -23.17 -39.95
C MET A 1 28.79 -22.42 -39.10
N TYR A 2 28.36 -23.00 -37.98
CA TYR A 2 28.99 -22.89 -36.64
C TYR A 2 29.15 -21.44 -36.19
N ASP A 3 28.22 -21.06 -35.30
CA ASP A 3 28.38 -20.38 -34.02
C ASP A 3 29.19 -19.08 -33.96
N SER A 4 28.51 -18.02 -33.51
CA SER A 4 29.12 -17.06 -32.59
C SER A 4 28.07 -16.39 -31.71
N GLY A 5 27.76 -17.03 -30.59
CA GLY A 5 27.83 -16.33 -29.30
C GLY A 5 26.55 -15.73 -28.73
N PHE A 6 25.56 -16.56 -28.41
CA PHE A 6 24.60 -16.22 -27.36
C PHE A 6 25.26 -16.42 -25.99
N SER A 7 25.71 -15.33 -25.37
CA SER A 7 26.14 -15.33 -23.96
C SER A 7 24.94 -15.64 -23.06
N LYS A 8 24.78 -16.92 -22.69
CA LYS A 8 23.84 -17.35 -21.66
C LYS A 8 24.38 -17.01 -20.26
N THR A 9 24.15 -15.79 -19.83
CA THR A 9 24.19 -15.42 -18.40
C THR A 9 23.02 -14.50 -18.07
N GLY A 10 21.80 -15.00 -18.25
CA GLY A 10 20.59 -14.37 -17.73
C GLY A 10 19.99 -15.29 -16.69
N ARG A 11 20.34 -15.09 -15.42
CA ARG A 11 19.81 -15.86 -14.28
C ARG A 11 18.28 -15.75 -14.32
N THR A 12 17.58 -16.85 -14.61
CA THR A 12 16.12 -16.91 -14.55
C THR A 12 15.72 -16.60 -13.10
N GLU A 13 15.22 -15.39 -12.83
CA GLU A 13 14.68 -15.06 -11.52
C GLU A 13 13.54 -16.03 -11.22
N ARG A 14 13.68 -16.84 -10.17
CA ARG A 14 12.61 -17.74 -9.74
C ARG A 14 11.48 -16.89 -9.18
N LYS A 15 10.34 -16.89 -9.87
CA LYS A 15 9.06 -16.37 -9.36
C LYS A 15 8.68 -17.23 -8.15
N THR A 16 8.47 -16.59 -7.02
CA THR A 16 8.22 -17.25 -5.73
C THR A 16 6.76 -17.17 -5.30
N CYS A 17 6.02 -16.12 -5.71
CA CYS A 17 4.56 -16.03 -5.57
C CYS A 17 3.95 -15.39 -6.83
N LEU A 18 2.89 -15.99 -7.37
CA LEU A 18 2.08 -15.49 -8.48
C LEU A 18 0.64 -15.42 -7.98
N ASN A 19 0.28 -14.31 -7.35
CA ASN A 19 -1.06 -14.10 -6.82
C ASN A 19 -1.71 -12.93 -7.57
N GLY A 20 -2.17 -13.19 -8.81
CA GLY A 20 -3.06 -12.37 -9.66
C GLY A 20 -2.61 -10.96 -10.08
N THR A 21 -1.94 -10.22 -9.20
CA THR A 21 -1.67 -8.77 -9.31
C THR A 21 -0.26 -8.41 -8.83
N VAL A 22 0.32 -9.17 -7.88
CA VAL A 22 1.68 -8.94 -7.36
C VAL A 22 2.62 -10.05 -7.80
N GLU A 23 3.68 -9.69 -8.53
CA GLU A 23 4.75 -10.61 -8.89
C GLU A 23 5.92 -10.47 -7.91
N SER A 24 6.12 -11.50 -7.08
CA SER A 24 7.23 -11.56 -6.15
C SER A 24 8.27 -12.60 -6.54
N VAL A 25 9.50 -12.15 -6.71
CA VAL A 25 10.68 -12.99 -6.98
C VAL A 25 11.55 -13.12 -5.73
N GLN A 26 12.45 -14.10 -5.71
CA GLN A 26 13.36 -14.37 -4.59
C GLN A 26 14.06 -13.10 -4.04
N LYS A 27 14.47 -12.17 -4.92
CA LYS A 27 15.15 -10.93 -4.50
C LYS A 27 14.28 -10.04 -3.60
N HIS A 28 12.95 -10.07 -3.77
CA HIS A 28 12.04 -9.29 -2.93
C HIS A 28 12.04 -9.87 -1.52
N PHE A 29 11.93 -11.19 -1.36
CA PHE A 29 11.98 -11.84 -0.05
C PHE A 29 13.34 -11.76 0.63
N GLN A 30 14.44 -11.60 -0.12
CA GLN A 30 15.75 -11.31 0.47
C GLN A 30 15.78 -9.96 1.23
N SER A 31 14.83 -9.05 0.98
CA SER A 31 14.68 -7.82 1.75
C SER A 31 14.21 -8.03 3.20
N LEU A 32 13.73 -9.23 3.55
CA LEU A 32 13.38 -9.63 4.92
C LEU A 32 14.60 -10.01 5.77
N GLN A 33 15.80 -10.06 5.19
CA GLN A 33 17.02 -10.36 5.94
C GLN A 33 17.37 -9.24 6.92
N ASP A 34 18.06 -9.59 8.00
CA ASP A 34 18.52 -8.65 9.00
C ASP A 34 19.27 -7.45 8.38
N ASN A 35 18.97 -6.26 8.89
CA ASN A 35 19.56 -4.98 8.46
C ASN A 35 19.34 -4.65 6.98
N LYS A 36 18.27 -5.18 6.35
CA LYS A 36 17.82 -4.78 5.03
C LYS A 36 16.56 -3.93 5.11
N MET A 37 16.45 -3.00 4.16
CA MET A 37 15.20 -2.27 3.93
C MET A 37 14.23 -3.20 3.22
N ILE A 38 13.06 -3.40 3.82
CA ILE A 38 11.99 -4.18 3.20
C ILE A 38 11.54 -3.52 1.90
N MET A 39 11.30 -4.32 0.86
CA MET A 39 10.80 -3.82 -0.41
C MET A 39 9.28 -3.70 -0.39
N SER A 40 8.72 -2.66 -1.03
CA SER A 40 7.27 -2.46 -1.16
C SER A 40 6.54 -3.69 -1.70
N THR A 41 7.15 -4.44 -2.62
CA THR A 41 6.54 -5.66 -3.16
C THR A 41 6.30 -6.73 -2.09
N VAL A 42 7.12 -6.79 -1.04
CA VAL A 42 6.87 -7.69 0.10
C VAL A 42 5.70 -7.19 0.93
N ILE A 43 5.60 -5.88 1.16
CA ILE A 43 4.45 -5.25 1.83
C ILE A 43 3.16 -5.51 1.04
N ASP A 44 3.16 -5.31 -0.28
CA ASP A 44 2.01 -5.55 -1.16
C ASP A 44 1.63 -7.03 -1.26
N SER A 45 2.63 -7.93 -1.21
CA SER A 45 2.36 -9.37 -1.09
C SER A 45 1.67 -9.70 0.23
N TRP A 46 2.04 -9.01 1.32
CA TRP A 46 1.41 -9.19 2.61
C TRP A 46 -0.01 -8.63 2.66
N THR A 47 -0.26 -7.46 2.06
CA THR A 47 -1.62 -6.87 2.01
C THR A 47 -2.56 -7.75 1.18
N TYR A 48 -2.06 -8.36 0.09
CA TYR A 48 -2.81 -9.38 -0.65
C TYR A 48 -3.23 -10.54 0.25
N LEU A 49 -2.28 -11.14 0.99
CA LEU A 49 -2.56 -12.26 1.89
C LEU A 49 -3.52 -11.87 3.01
N LEU A 50 -3.40 -10.65 3.54
CA LEU A 50 -4.31 -10.16 4.58
C LEU A 50 -5.73 -9.97 4.04
N ASN A 51 -5.88 -9.43 2.83
CA ASN A 51 -7.18 -9.32 2.18
C ASN A 51 -7.79 -10.71 1.91
N GLU A 52 -7.02 -11.67 1.41
CA GLU A 52 -7.48 -13.05 1.16
C GLU A 52 -8.01 -13.71 2.43
N ASN A 53 -7.37 -13.44 3.56
CA ASN A 53 -7.77 -13.99 4.84
C ASN A 53 -8.98 -13.27 5.46
N GLU A 54 -9.45 -12.13 4.93
CA GLU A 54 -10.64 -11.46 5.47
C GLU A 54 -11.91 -12.30 5.27
N ILE A 55 -11.94 -13.24 4.33
CA ILE A 55 -13.05 -14.21 4.20
C ILE A 55 -13.13 -15.16 5.40
N LEU A 56 -12.05 -15.34 6.15
CA LEU A 56 -11.94 -16.21 7.32
C LEU A 56 -12.10 -15.44 8.64
N LYS A 57 -12.40 -14.13 8.59
CA LYS A 57 -12.55 -13.32 9.79
C LYS A 57 -13.73 -13.84 10.65
N ASP A 58 -13.65 -13.58 11.95
CA ASP A 58 -14.79 -13.78 12.85
C ASP A 58 -15.94 -12.80 12.53
N ASP A 59 -17.18 -13.19 12.79
CA ASP A 59 -18.36 -12.34 12.55
C ASP A 59 -18.33 -11.05 13.37
N SER A 60 -17.75 -11.08 14.57
CA SER A 60 -17.56 -9.91 15.44
C SER A 60 -16.35 -9.04 15.05
N SER A 61 -15.43 -9.57 14.23
CA SER A 61 -14.26 -8.83 13.76
C SER A 61 -14.66 -7.79 12.72
N PRO A 62 -14.08 -6.57 12.76
CA PRO A 62 -14.32 -5.57 11.71
C PRO A 62 -13.87 -6.11 10.36
N LEU A 63 -14.65 -5.83 9.31
CA LEU A 63 -14.21 -6.07 7.93
C LEU A 63 -13.19 -4.99 7.54
N ARG A 64 -11.98 -5.42 7.17
CA ARG A 64 -10.86 -4.53 6.83
C ARG A 64 -10.56 -4.62 5.35
N LEU A 65 -10.09 -3.52 4.77
CA LEU A 65 -9.44 -3.50 3.47
C LEU A 65 -7.99 -3.07 3.63
N PHE A 66 -7.06 -3.92 3.22
CA PHE A 66 -5.63 -3.66 3.23
C PHE A 66 -5.19 -3.14 1.87
N MET A 67 -4.81 -1.87 1.81
CA MET A 67 -4.41 -1.21 0.59
C MET A 67 -2.97 -1.55 0.21
N THR A 68 -2.59 -1.33 -1.05
CA THR A 68 -1.21 -1.47 -1.50
C THR A 68 -0.43 -0.18 -1.31
N THR A 69 0.90 -0.26 -1.33
CA THR A 69 1.79 0.90 -1.25
C THR A 69 1.56 1.89 -2.41
N GLU A 70 1.17 1.42 -3.60
CA GLU A 70 0.84 2.26 -4.77
C GLU A 70 -0.36 3.18 -4.53
N THR A 71 -1.32 2.77 -3.69
CA THR A 71 -2.51 3.58 -3.39
C THR A 71 -2.16 4.91 -2.74
N THR A 72 -1.02 4.99 -2.05
CA THR A 72 -0.58 6.21 -1.36
C THR A 72 0.68 6.80 -1.97
N TYR A 73 1.63 5.99 -2.44
CA TYR A 73 2.92 6.44 -2.94
C TYR A 73 2.82 7.42 -4.12
N GLY A 74 2.04 7.10 -5.16
CA GLY A 74 1.83 7.99 -6.30
C GLY A 74 1.06 9.26 -5.92
N PRO A 75 -0.17 9.14 -5.38
CA PRO A 75 -1.00 10.30 -5.04
C PRO A 75 -0.34 11.28 -4.05
N LEU A 76 0.35 10.78 -3.02
CA LEU A 76 1.02 11.64 -2.04
C LEU A 76 2.20 12.42 -2.63
N LYS A 77 2.81 11.94 -3.72
CA LYS A 77 3.92 12.59 -4.42
C LYS A 77 3.51 13.64 -5.45
N ILE A 78 2.24 13.70 -5.82
CA ILE A 78 1.74 14.75 -6.72
C ILE A 78 1.82 16.07 -5.98
N ASP A 79 2.69 16.98 -6.41
CA ASP A 79 2.77 18.30 -5.83
C ASP A 79 1.50 19.09 -6.13
N VAL A 80 0.87 19.57 -5.06
CA VAL A 80 -0.35 20.37 -5.13
C VAL A 80 0.01 21.73 -4.58
N GLY A 81 0.58 22.56 -5.46
CA GLY A 81 0.77 23.97 -5.17
C GLY A 81 -0.54 24.64 -4.76
N GLU A 82 -0.45 25.67 -3.93
CA GLU A 82 -1.62 26.45 -3.50
C GLU A 82 -2.41 26.94 -4.72
N GLY A 83 -3.72 26.73 -4.70
CA GLY A 83 -4.62 27.13 -5.79
C GLY A 83 -4.64 26.22 -7.03
N SER A 84 -3.76 25.21 -7.13
CA SER A 84 -3.79 24.27 -8.27
C SER A 84 -4.92 23.25 -8.15
N TYR A 85 -6.10 23.63 -8.66
CA TYR A 85 -7.27 22.76 -8.71
C TYR A 85 -7.04 21.52 -9.58
N SER A 86 -6.31 21.65 -10.68
CA SER A 86 -5.95 20.54 -11.57
C SER A 86 -5.05 19.51 -10.89
N SER A 87 -4.04 19.94 -10.10
CA SER A 87 -3.20 19.02 -9.33
C SER A 87 -4.00 18.29 -8.24
N LYS A 88 -4.95 18.97 -7.59
CA LYS A 88 -5.86 18.33 -6.61
C LYS A 88 -6.71 17.24 -7.26
N ILE A 89 -7.32 17.55 -8.41
CA ILE A 89 -8.10 16.56 -9.17
C ILE A 89 -7.21 15.39 -9.58
N GLY A 90 -6.02 15.66 -10.12
CA GLY A 90 -5.08 14.60 -10.52
C GLY A 90 -4.69 13.70 -9.35
N ARG A 91 -4.45 14.28 -8.17
CA ARG A 91 -4.19 13.50 -6.94
C ARG A 91 -5.35 12.59 -6.57
N TYR A 92 -6.58 13.11 -6.57
CA TYR A 92 -7.75 12.31 -6.22
C TYR A 92 -8.06 11.25 -7.26
N ALA A 93 -7.96 11.56 -8.55
CA ALA A 93 -8.15 10.59 -9.62
C ALA A 93 -7.13 9.44 -9.53
N ALA A 94 -5.85 9.76 -9.31
CA ALA A 94 -4.83 8.72 -9.11
C ALA A 94 -5.09 7.86 -7.86
N PHE A 95 -5.58 8.46 -6.78
CA PHE A 95 -5.97 7.70 -5.59
C PHE A 95 -7.17 6.78 -5.88
N ASP A 96 -8.20 7.30 -6.55
CA ASP A 96 -9.42 6.58 -6.92
C ASP A 96 -9.12 5.40 -7.85
N ASP A 97 -8.32 5.61 -8.90
CA ASP A 97 -7.88 4.56 -9.83
C ASP A 97 -7.15 3.42 -9.09
N HIS A 98 -6.30 3.73 -8.12
CA HIS A 98 -5.61 2.71 -7.32
C HIS A 98 -6.53 2.01 -6.32
N MET A 99 -7.52 2.71 -5.75
CA MET A 99 -8.55 2.08 -4.93
C MET A 99 -9.34 1.07 -5.76
N ASP A 100 -9.75 1.43 -6.97
CA ASP A 100 -10.51 0.56 -7.89
C ASP A 100 -9.76 -0.74 -8.20
N VAL A 101 -8.43 -0.68 -8.38
CA VAL A 101 -7.60 -1.89 -8.56
C VAL A 101 -7.70 -2.81 -7.35
N VAL A 102 -7.61 -2.27 -6.13
CA VAL A 102 -7.71 -3.07 -4.89
C VAL A 102 -9.13 -3.61 -4.69
N PHE A 103 -10.16 -2.80 -4.94
CA PHE A 103 -11.55 -3.26 -4.88
C PHE A 103 -11.82 -4.39 -5.86
N LYS A 104 -11.38 -4.25 -7.12
CA LYS A 104 -11.52 -5.30 -8.12
C LYS A 104 -10.82 -6.58 -7.69
N MET A 105 -9.59 -6.48 -7.19
CA MET A 105 -8.83 -7.61 -6.67
C MET A 105 -9.58 -8.34 -5.55
N VAL A 106 -10.07 -7.62 -4.54
CA VAL A 106 -10.80 -8.23 -3.41
C VAL A 106 -12.16 -8.78 -3.85
N ASN A 107 -12.85 -8.12 -4.77
CA ASN A 107 -14.13 -8.59 -5.29
C ASN A 107 -13.99 -9.92 -6.04
N GLU A 108 -12.94 -10.06 -6.86
CA GLU A 108 -12.61 -11.29 -7.57
C GLU A 108 -12.17 -12.39 -6.59
N MET A 109 -11.30 -12.05 -5.63
CA MET A 109 -10.78 -12.97 -4.61
C MET A 109 -11.88 -13.57 -3.73
N HIS A 110 -12.86 -12.77 -3.32
CA HIS A 110 -13.96 -13.22 -2.45
C HIS A 110 -15.21 -13.65 -3.23
N ASN A 111 -15.21 -13.51 -4.57
CA ASN A 111 -16.39 -13.67 -5.41
C ASN A 111 -17.61 -12.89 -4.86
N LYS A 112 -17.39 -11.65 -4.44
CA LYS A 112 -18.38 -10.78 -3.82
C LYS A 112 -18.15 -9.34 -4.27
N GLN A 113 -19.21 -8.60 -4.58
CA GLN A 113 -19.09 -7.17 -4.86
C GLN A 113 -19.17 -6.39 -3.56
N TYR A 114 -18.07 -5.77 -3.15
CA TYR A 114 -18.04 -4.85 -2.02
C TYR A 114 -18.16 -3.40 -2.48
N GLU A 115 -18.82 -2.58 -1.66
CA GLU A 115 -18.79 -1.13 -1.71
C GLU A 115 -17.96 -0.56 -0.56
N VAL A 116 -17.52 0.70 -0.67
CA VAL A 116 -16.76 1.39 0.39
C VAL A 116 -17.44 1.30 1.76
N LYS A 117 -18.78 1.38 1.80
CA LYS A 117 -19.58 1.34 3.04
C LYS A 117 -19.60 -0.03 3.72
N ASP A 118 -19.20 -1.10 3.03
CA ASP A 118 -19.19 -2.45 3.59
C ASP A 118 -17.98 -2.65 4.52
N PHE A 119 -16.92 -1.87 4.33
CA PHE A 119 -15.69 -1.95 5.11
C PHE A 119 -15.78 -1.08 6.36
N ASP A 120 -15.36 -1.66 7.48
CA ASP A 120 -15.29 -0.98 8.77
C ASP A 120 -14.00 -0.18 8.93
N MET A 121 -12.95 -0.58 8.21
CA MET A 121 -11.62 -0.03 8.35
C MET A 121 -10.81 -0.17 7.07
N PHE A 122 -10.06 0.87 6.75
CA PHE A 122 -9.05 0.87 5.69
C PHE A 122 -7.66 0.95 6.31
N VAL A 123 -6.74 0.13 5.82
CA VAL A 123 -5.37 0.07 6.31
C VAL A 123 -4.43 0.40 5.15
N PHE A 124 -3.74 1.53 5.25
CA PHE A 124 -2.85 2.04 4.23
C PHE A 124 -1.39 1.88 4.67
N PRO A 125 -0.60 1.03 4.01
CA PRO A 125 0.85 1.10 4.15
C PRO A 125 1.34 2.39 3.50
N ILE A 126 2.10 3.19 4.26
CA ILE A 126 2.71 4.42 3.78
C ILE A 126 4.21 4.21 3.69
N PHE A 127 4.77 4.56 2.54
CA PHE A 127 6.21 4.63 2.36
C PHE A 127 6.61 6.08 2.15
N ASN A 128 7.25 6.68 3.15
CA ASN A 128 7.79 8.03 3.08
C ASN A 128 9.22 8.06 3.63
N SER A 129 10.10 8.87 3.04
CA SER A 129 11.47 9.10 3.54
C SER A 129 12.25 7.81 3.90
N ALA A 130 12.13 6.79 3.04
CA ALA A 130 12.73 5.46 3.23
C ALA A 130 12.25 4.70 4.48
N HIS A 131 11.05 5.01 4.97
CA HIS A 131 10.46 4.38 6.15
C HIS A 131 9.03 3.92 5.86
N PHE A 132 8.63 2.80 6.48
CA PHE A 132 7.28 2.27 6.39
C PHE A 132 6.55 2.46 7.71
N TYR A 133 5.34 2.99 7.63
CA TYR A 133 4.38 3.05 8.72
C TYR A 133 2.98 2.79 8.18
N ILE A 134 2.00 2.67 9.07
CA ILE A 134 0.62 2.33 8.69
C ILE A 134 -0.31 3.47 9.09
N ILE A 135 -1.22 3.83 8.20
CA ILE A 135 -2.40 4.64 8.53
C ILE A 135 -3.62 3.74 8.54
N CYS A 136 -4.32 3.69 9.68
CA CYS A 136 -5.59 2.99 9.82
C CYS A 136 -6.71 4.03 9.89
N TYR A 137 -7.68 3.95 8.98
CA TYR A 137 -8.90 4.75 9.04
C TYR A 137 -10.08 3.88 9.44
N ASN A 138 -10.60 4.11 10.66
CA ASN A 138 -11.78 3.44 11.17
C ASN A 138 -13.03 4.21 10.74
N MET A 139 -13.80 3.63 9.81
CA MET A 139 -15.01 4.24 9.25
C MET A 139 -16.11 4.40 10.31
N LYS A 140 -16.25 3.41 11.20
CA LYS A 140 -17.30 3.40 12.24
C LYS A 140 -17.10 4.49 13.29
N LYS A 141 -15.85 4.79 13.64
CA LYS A 141 -15.49 5.81 14.65
C LYS A 141 -15.00 7.12 14.05
N THR A 142 -14.93 7.22 12.72
CA THR A 142 -14.34 8.33 11.96
C THR A 142 -12.98 8.77 12.52
N ARG A 143 -12.15 7.77 12.89
CA ARG A 143 -10.86 7.98 13.54
C ARG A 143 -9.73 7.50 12.63
N LEU A 144 -8.74 8.36 12.46
CA LEU A 144 -7.48 8.04 11.82
C LEU A 144 -6.43 7.77 12.90
N GLU A 145 -5.69 6.67 12.76
CA GLU A 145 -4.60 6.28 13.64
C GLU A 145 -3.34 6.00 12.81
N MET A 146 -2.21 6.54 13.25
CA MET A 146 -0.89 6.26 12.67
C MET A 146 -0.16 5.27 13.57
N ILE A 147 0.29 4.16 13.00
CA ILE A 147 1.06 3.12 13.70
C ILE A 147 2.46 3.12 13.09
N ASP A 148 3.43 3.51 13.90
CA ASP A 148 4.83 3.60 13.52
C ASP A 148 5.69 2.93 14.59
N ASN A 149 6.76 2.25 14.16
CA ASN A 149 7.75 1.60 15.01
C ASN A 149 9.03 2.45 15.19
N ILE A 150 9.09 3.66 14.66
CA ILE A 150 10.21 4.58 14.87
C ILE A 150 10.32 4.97 16.34
N VAL A 151 11.54 4.92 16.87
CA VAL A 151 11.83 5.54 18.18
C VAL A 151 11.87 7.04 17.95
N GLN A 152 10.88 7.74 18.52
CA GLN A 152 10.71 9.17 18.29
C GLN A 152 11.87 9.97 18.93
N THR A 153 12.88 10.27 18.13
CA THR A 153 14.03 11.12 18.50
C THR A 153 13.90 12.54 17.97
N ALA A 154 12.93 12.78 17.09
CA ALA A 154 12.66 14.01 16.35
C ALA A 154 11.22 14.47 16.57
N GLY A 155 10.92 15.72 16.20
CA GLY A 155 9.55 16.24 16.22
C GLY A 155 8.63 15.52 15.22
N VAL A 156 7.31 15.60 15.41
CA VAL A 156 6.31 14.98 14.51
C VAL A 156 6.44 15.49 13.08
N GLU A 157 6.61 16.80 12.90
CA GLU A 157 6.79 17.42 11.58
C GLU A 157 8.11 16.98 10.92
N GLU A 158 9.18 16.83 11.69
CA GLU A 158 10.46 16.33 11.19
C GLU A 158 10.38 14.84 10.80
N THR A 159 9.49 14.08 11.45
CA THR A 159 9.34 12.64 11.22
C THR A 159 8.40 12.32 10.05
N TYR A 160 7.31 13.08 9.91
CA TYR A 160 6.22 12.78 8.99
C TYR A 160 5.94 13.90 7.98
N ASP A 161 6.80 14.91 7.92
CA ASP A 161 6.58 16.14 7.14
C ASP A 161 5.24 16.81 7.52
N ASP A 162 4.58 17.41 6.53
CA ASP A 162 3.27 18.05 6.69
C ASP A 162 2.09 17.06 6.58
N LEU A 163 2.36 15.75 6.47
CA LEU A 163 1.32 14.75 6.27
C LEU A 163 0.30 14.72 7.43
N PRO A 164 0.70 14.70 8.71
CA PRO A 164 -0.28 14.70 9.80
C PRO A 164 -1.20 15.93 9.75
N ALA A 165 -0.65 17.11 9.48
CA ALA A 165 -1.42 18.36 9.37
C ALA A 165 -2.41 18.31 8.18
N LYS A 166 -2.01 17.73 7.04
CA LYS A 166 -2.88 17.52 5.87
C LYS A 166 -4.06 16.58 6.17
N LEU A 167 -3.92 15.66 7.12
CA LEU A 167 -4.99 14.74 7.53
C LEU A 167 -5.96 15.36 8.55
N GLU A 168 -5.49 16.25 9.43
CA GLU A 168 -6.32 16.88 10.46
C GLU A 168 -7.20 18.04 9.96
N ALA A 169 -6.83 18.67 8.84
CA ALA A 169 -7.50 19.88 8.31
C ALA A 169 -8.96 19.67 7.82
N ARG A 170 -9.56 18.48 8.00
CA ARG A 170 -10.94 18.16 7.57
C ARG A 170 -11.97 18.06 8.71
N LYS A 171 -11.74 18.72 9.85
CA LYS A 171 -12.82 19.02 10.79
C LYS A 171 -13.56 20.29 10.34
N SER A 172 -14.32 20.20 9.25
CA SER A 172 -15.26 21.25 8.81
C SER A 172 -16.60 20.63 8.48
#